data_AF-A0A454CZL5-F1
#
_entry.id   AF-A0A454CZL5-F1
#
_cell.length_a   1.000
_cell.length_b   1.000
_cell.length_c   1.000
_cell.angle_alpha   90.00
_cell.angle_beta   90.00
_cell.angle_gamma   90.00
#
_symmetry.space_group_name_H-M   'P 1'
#
loop_
_entity.id
_entity.type
_entity.pdbx_description
1 polymer ?
#
loop_
_entity_poly.entity_id
_entity_poly.type
_entity_poly.pdbx_seq_one_letter_code
_entity_poly.pdbx_strand_id
1 'polypeptide(L)'
;MQRLAIGKATSCDTDQDSLVIGSDQVCVIDDKIVGKPLDRENAIKQLLAQSGKTITFYTGLAVHNTATNHTEVGFDTFEVHFRDLTLEQIERYVDREEPFYCAGSFKSEGMGICLFNKLAGKDPNTLVGLPLIDLIDMLQKQGFEVL
;
A
#
# COMPACT_ATOMS: atom_id res chain seq x y z
N MET A 1 -0.95 8.30 7.47
CA MET A 1 -1.69 7.80 6.28
C MET A 1 -3.02 8.49 6.11
N GLN A 2 -3.95 8.40 7.07
CA GLN A 2 -5.26 9.07 6.99
C GLN A 2 -5.20 10.55 6.59
N ARG A 3 -4.30 11.33 7.20
CA ARG A 3 -4.08 12.75 6.84
C ARG A 3 -3.79 12.95 5.35
N LEU A 4 -2.95 12.09 4.74
CA LEU A 4 -2.59 12.21 3.33
C LEU A 4 -3.73 11.73 2.42
N ALA A 5 -4.44 10.67 2.81
CA ALA A 5 -5.63 10.21 2.09
C ALA A 5 -6.71 11.29 2.04
N ILE A 6 -7.02 11.92 3.18
CA ILE A 6 -7.94 13.08 3.24
C ILE A 6 -7.43 14.20 2.34
N GLY A 7 -6.17 14.61 2.52
CA GLY A 7 -5.59 15.73 1.78
C GLY A 7 -5.67 15.53 0.26
N LYS A 8 -5.46 14.29 -0.22
CA LYS A 8 -5.63 13.95 -1.64
C LYS A 8 -7.10 14.07 -2.07
N ALA A 9 -8.02 13.44 -1.34
CA ALA A 9 -9.44 13.45 -1.68
C ALA A 9 -10.02 14.88 -1.73
N THR A 10 -9.67 15.72 -0.76
CA THR A 10 -10.16 17.10 -0.68
C THR A 10 -9.43 18.08 -1.62
N SER A 11 -8.31 17.67 -2.22
CA SER A 11 -7.55 18.52 -3.15
C SER A 11 -8.02 18.44 -4.60
N CYS A 12 -8.92 17.49 -4.91
CA CYS A 12 -9.49 17.35 -6.23
C CYS A 12 -10.64 18.33 -6.41
N ASP A 13 -10.47 19.30 -7.31
CA ASP A 13 -11.58 20.13 -7.77
C ASP A 13 -12.48 19.32 -8.70
N THR A 14 -13.80 19.43 -8.50
CA THR A 14 -14.82 18.71 -9.29
C THR A 14 -15.85 19.70 -9.79
N ASP A 15 -16.21 19.62 -11.07
CA ASP A 15 -17.19 20.51 -11.70
C ASP A 15 -18.66 20.16 -11.36
N GLN A 16 -18.87 19.04 -10.66
CA GLN A 16 -20.18 18.54 -10.25
C GLN A 16 -20.07 17.81 -8.90
N ASP A 17 -21.20 17.68 -8.21
CA ASP A 17 -21.33 16.87 -7.00
C ASP A 17 -20.80 15.45 -7.23
N SER A 18 -19.81 15.05 -6.43
CA SER A 18 -18.99 13.86 -6.65
C SER A 18 -18.57 13.19 -5.34
N LEU A 19 -18.29 11.89 -5.41
CA LEU A 19 -17.54 11.17 -4.38
C LEU A 19 -16.09 11.02 -4.85
N VAL A 20 -15.15 11.62 -4.11
CA VAL A 20 -13.71 11.58 -4.41
C VAL A 20 -13.02 10.62 -3.47
N ILE A 21 -12.27 9.66 -4.03
CA ILE A 21 -11.52 8.66 -3.27
C ILE A 21 -10.06 9.09 -3.18
N GLY A 22 -9.56 9.20 -1.95
CA GLY A 22 -8.14 9.41 -1.66
C GLY A 22 -7.53 8.18 -0.99
N SER A 23 -6.38 7.73 -1.47
CA SER A 23 -5.62 6.66 -0.82
C SER A 23 -4.14 7.01 -0.69
N ASP A 24 -3.50 6.51 0.35
CA ASP A 24 -2.06 6.63 0.56
C ASP A 24 -1.54 5.42 1.32
N GLN A 25 -0.35 4.92 0.94
CA GLN A 25 0.24 3.73 1.54
C GLN A 25 1.69 3.97 1.98
N VAL A 26 2.07 3.42 3.14
CA VAL A 26 3.46 3.35 3.60
C VAL A 26 3.83 1.92 3.98
N CYS A 27 5.09 1.59 3.71
CA CYS A 27 5.73 0.37 4.17
C CYS A 27 6.47 0.65 5.49
N VAL A 28 6.27 -0.18 6.50
CA VAL A 28 6.89 -0.06 7.82
C VAL A 28 7.63 -1.35 8.18
N ILE A 29 8.89 -1.19 8.59
CA ILE A 29 9.77 -2.27 9.03
C ILE A 29 10.41 -1.83 10.34
N ASP A 30 10.27 -2.62 11.40
CA ASP A 30 10.80 -2.30 12.75
C ASP A 30 10.46 -0.85 13.18
N ASP A 31 9.18 -0.47 13.06
CA ASP A 31 8.64 0.87 13.37
C ASP A 31 9.22 2.03 12.54
N LYS A 32 9.94 1.75 11.45
CA LYS A 32 10.49 2.76 10.54
C LYS A 32 9.80 2.72 9.19
N ILE A 33 9.45 3.90 8.68
CA ILE A 33 8.91 4.06 7.33
C ILE A 33 10.03 3.79 6.32
N VAL A 34 9.77 2.90 5.38
CA VAL A 34 10.69 2.55 4.30
C VAL A 34 10.13 3.06 2.97
N GLY A 35 10.91 3.96 2.35
CA GLY A 35 10.58 4.57 1.07
C GLY A 35 11.04 3.73 -0.12
N LYS A 36 10.97 4.34 -1.30
CA LYS A 36 11.45 3.76 -2.56
C LYS A 36 12.99 3.68 -2.54
N PRO A 37 13.60 2.58 -2.99
CA PRO A 37 15.06 2.44 -3.01
C PRO A 37 15.74 3.32 -4.06
N LEU A 38 15.05 3.68 -5.16
CA LEU A 38 15.50 4.51 -6.29
C LEU A 38 16.62 3.90 -7.15
N ASP A 39 17.47 3.05 -6.58
CA ASP A 39 18.54 2.35 -7.28
C ASP A 39 18.69 0.90 -6.81
N ARG A 40 19.52 0.14 -7.54
CA ARG A 40 19.80 -1.28 -7.31
C ARG A 40 20.43 -1.55 -5.94
N GLU A 41 21.41 -0.74 -5.55
CA GLU A 41 22.18 -0.96 -4.32
C GLU A 41 21.28 -0.80 -3.09
N ASN A 42 20.46 0.25 -3.09
CA ASN A 42 19.47 0.49 -2.05
C ASN A 42 18.38 -0.59 -2.04
N ALA A 43 17.97 -1.10 -3.21
CA ALA A 43 16.98 -2.18 -3.27
C ALA A 43 17.50 -3.46 -2.60
N ILE A 44 18.76 -3.83 -2.89
CA ILE A 44 19.43 -4.97 -2.25
C ILE A 44 19.57 -4.75 -0.74
N LYS A 45 20.02 -3.56 -0.31
CA LYS A 45 20.14 -3.21 1.11
C LYS A 45 18.80 -3.31 1.84
N GLN A 46 17.74 -2.80 1.24
CA GLN A 46 16.38 -2.89 1.80
C GLN A 46 15.94 -4.35 1.92
N LEU A 47 16.09 -5.16 0.87
CA LEU A 47 15.67 -6.57 0.89
C LEU A 47 16.49 -7.42 1.86
N LEU A 48 17.79 -7.16 2.01
CA LEU A 48 18.62 -7.80 3.05
C LEU A 48 18.11 -7.46 4.45
N ALA A 49 17.73 -6.20 4.70
CA ALA A 49 17.19 -5.78 5.99
C ALA A 49 15.78 -6.35 6.27
N GLN A 50 15.07 -6.78 5.24
CA GLN A 50 13.72 -7.37 5.30
C GLN A 50 13.73 -8.90 5.40
N SER A 51 14.81 -9.55 4.96
CA SER A 51 14.99 -11.00 5.03
C SER A 51 14.66 -11.54 6.42
N GLY A 52 13.79 -12.56 6.47
CA GLY A 52 13.33 -13.20 7.71
C GLY A 52 12.39 -12.36 8.59
N LYS A 53 11.97 -11.15 8.16
CA LYS A 53 11.11 -10.26 8.94
C LYS A 53 9.66 -10.25 8.46
N THR A 54 8.82 -9.65 9.29
CA THR A 54 7.45 -9.27 8.90
C THR A 54 7.43 -7.77 8.62
N ILE A 55 6.86 -7.41 7.47
CA ILE A 55 6.69 -6.03 7.04
C ILE A 55 5.22 -5.69 7.12
N THR A 56 4.89 -4.51 7.62
CA THR A 56 3.51 -4.05 7.70
C THR A 56 3.29 -2.86 6.77
N PHE A 57 2.31 -2.98 5.90
CA PHE A 57 1.80 -1.90 5.07
C PHE A 57 0.61 -1.26 5.77
N TYR A 58 0.61 0.06 5.82
CA TYR A 58 -0.51 0.86 6.30
C TYR A 58 -1.09 1.62 5.12
N THR A 59 -2.33 1.32 4.77
CA THR A 59 -3.03 1.96 3.66
C THR A 59 -4.18 2.80 4.20
N GLY A 60 -4.03 4.12 4.14
CA GLY A 60 -5.09 5.07 4.51
C GLY A 60 -6.05 5.28 3.34
N LEU A 61 -7.33 5.39 3.67
CA LEU A 61 -8.41 5.57 2.71
C LEU A 61 -9.33 6.71 3.16
N ALA A 62 -9.78 7.53 2.22
CA ALA A 62 -10.78 8.56 2.43
C ALA A 62 -11.78 8.58 1.27
N VAL A 63 -13.06 8.80 1.59
CA VAL A 63 -14.12 9.09 0.62
C VAL A 63 -14.72 10.45 0.98
N HIS A 64 -14.45 11.44 0.15
CA HIS A 64 -14.93 12.81 0.31
C HIS A 64 -16.15 13.05 -0.57
N ASN A 65 -17.24 13.52 0.02
CA ASN A 65 -18.46 13.89 -0.70
C ASN A 65 -18.50 15.40 -0.90
N THR A 66 -18.36 15.86 -2.14
CA THR A 66 -18.27 17.30 -2.44
C THR A 66 -19.60 18.02 -2.28
N ALA A 67 -20.74 17.31 -2.37
CA ALA A 67 -22.07 17.88 -2.15
C ALA A 67 -22.35 18.17 -0.67
N THR A 68 -21.93 17.26 0.22
CA THR A 68 -22.18 17.38 1.68
C THR A 68 -21.00 17.94 2.46
N ASN A 69 -19.84 18.06 1.82
CA ASN A 69 -18.55 18.38 2.42
C ASN A 69 -18.16 17.45 3.59
N HIS A 70 -18.67 16.22 3.58
CA HIS A 70 -18.36 15.19 4.58
C HIS A 70 -17.29 14.24 4.04
N THR A 71 -16.41 13.76 4.93
CA THR A 71 -15.34 12.82 4.57
C THR A 71 -15.37 11.61 5.49
N GLU A 72 -15.63 10.44 4.93
CA GLU A 72 -15.36 9.16 5.60
C GLU A 72 -13.87 8.87 5.50
N VAL A 73 -13.26 8.41 6.59
CA VAL A 73 -11.82 8.12 6.64
C VAL A 73 -11.55 6.86 7.45
N GLY A 74 -10.60 6.06 6.98
CA GLY A 74 -10.16 4.84 7.64
C GLY A 74 -8.75 4.48 7.21
N PHE A 75 -8.28 3.34 7.71
CA PHE A 75 -7.07 2.69 7.20
C PHE A 75 -7.18 1.19 7.45
N ASP A 76 -6.45 0.43 6.65
CA ASP A 76 -6.26 -1.00 6.83
C ASP A 76 -4.77 -1.32 6.85
N THR A 77 -4.43 -2.50 7.37
CA THR A 77 -3.06 -2.99 7.47
C THR A 77 -2.91 -4.32 6.76
N PHE A 78 -1.75 -4.51 6.14
CA PHE A 78 -1.40 -5.77 5.50
C PHE A 78 0.02 -6.19 5.88
N GLU A 79 0.16 -7.42 6.35
CA GLU A 79 1.43 -8.02 6.75
C GLU A 79 2.00 -8.93 5.65
N VAL A 80 3.28 -8.74 5.35
CA VAL A 80 4.05 -9.56 4.43
C VAL A 80 5.19 -10.21 5.20
N HIS A 81 5.18 -11.53 5.28
CA HIS A 81 6.19 -12.31 6.00
C HIS A 81 7.24 -12.82 5.01
N PHE A 82 8.47 -12.32 5.16
CA PHE A 82 9.60 -12.69 4.31
C PHE A 82 10.18 -14.04 4.69
N ARG A 83 10.72 -14.73 3.68
CA ARG A 83 11.62 -15.86 3.87
C ARG A 83 12.98 -15.37 4.36
N ASP A 84 13.78 -16.29 4.88
CA ASP A 84 15.22 -16.09 4.97
C ASP A 84 15.80 -16.17 3.55
N LEU A 85 16.27 -15.04 3.04
CA LEU A 85 16.81 -14.86 1.70
C LEU A 85 18.33 -14.77 1.74
N THR A 86 18.97 -15.41 0.76
CA THR A 86 20.40 -15.21 0.49
C THR A 86 20.62 -13.97 -0.37
N LEU A 87 21.84 -13.42 -0.33
CA LEU A 87 22.22 -12.31 -1.20
C LEU A 87 21.99 -12.63 -2.68
N GLU A 88 22.36 -13.83 -3.13
CA GLU A 88 22.19 -14.26 -4.53
C GLU A 88 20.72 -14.28 -4.96
N GLN A 89 19.81 -14.74 -4.08
CA GLN A 89 18.37 -14.71 -4.35
C GLN A 89 17.85 -13.27 -4.49
N ILE A 90 18.31 -12.37 -3.61
CA ILE A 90 17.94 -10.96 -3.62
C ILE A 90 18.44 -10.27 -4.89
N GLU A 91 19.72 -10.43 -5.24
CA GLU A 91 20.31 -9.83 -6.44
C GLU A 91 19.57 -10.31 -7.70
N ARG A 92 19.33 -11.62 -7.80
CA ARG A 92 18.59 -12.19 -8.92
C ARG A 92 17.17 -11.67 -9.04
N TYR A 93 16.50 -11.43 -7.92
CA TYR A 93 15.17 -10.82 -7.91
C TYR A 93 15.24 -9.35 -8.36
N VAL A 94 16.15 -8.55 -7.78
CA VAL A 94 16.29 -7.13 -8.11
C VAL A 94 16.62 -6.92 -9.59
N ASP A 95 17.51 -7.75 -10.14
CA ASP A 95 17.93 -7.66 -11.54
C ASP A 95 16.83 -8.06 -12.54
N ARG A 96 15.81 -8.81 -12.09
CA ARG A 96 14.69 -9.22 -12.94
C ARG A 96 13.48 -8.33 -12.80
N GLU A 97 13.17 -7.91 -11.57
CA GLU A 97 11.94 -7.20 -11.26
C GLU A 97 12.11 -5.67 -11.31
N GLU A 98 13.34 -5.18 -11.17
CA GLU A 98 13.69 -3.76 -11.12
C GLU A 98 12.74 -2.94 -10.21
N PRO A 99 12.67 -3.25 -8.89
CA PRO A 99 11.65 -2.69 -7.99
C PRO A 99 11.99 -1.26 -7.51
N PHE A 100 12.72 -0.46 -8.31
CA PHE A 100 13.38 0.76 -7.87
C PHE A 100 12.41 1.85 -7.39
N TYR A 101 11.16 1.81 -7.85
CA TYR A 101 10.11 2.77 -7.51
C TYR A 101 9.04 2.20 -6.59
N CYS A 102 9.26 1.02 -6.00
CA CYS A 102 8.36 0.34 -5.07
C CYS A 102 8.85 0.55 -3.63
N ALA A 103 7.98 1.03 -2.74
CA ALA A 103 8.30 1.12 -1.32
C ALA A 103 8.54 -0.30 -0.75
N GLY A 104 9.64 -0.49 -0.04
CA GLY A 104 10.05 -1.82 0.43
C GLY A 104 10.74 -2.69 -0.63
N SER A 105 11.00 -2.18 -1.85
CA SER A 105 11.80 -2.89 -2.87
C SER A 105 11.22 -4.22 -3.34
N PHE A 106 9.89 -4.42 -3.27
CA PHE A 106 9.25 -5.60 -3.85
C PHE A 106 7.93 -5.29 -4.57
N LYS A 107 7.48 -6.22 -5.42
CA LYS A 107 6.18 -6.18 -6.11
C LYS A 107 5.40 -7.46 -5.79
N SER A 108 4.38 -7.38 -4.95
CA SER A 108 3.58 -8.54 -4.53
C SER A 108 2.78 -9.17 -5.68
N GLU A 109 2.40 -8.37 -6.68
CA GLU A 109 1.69 -8.85 -7.88
C GLU A 109 2.61 -9.54 -8.91
N GLY A 110 3.92 -9.43 -8.75
CA GLY A 110 4.93 -9.94 -9.68
C GLY A 110 5.78 -11.06 -9.07
N MET A 111 7.08 -11.04 -9.34
CA MET A 111 7.99 -12.06 -8.79
C MET A 111 8.16 -11.97 -7.27
N GLY A 112 7.65 -10.92 -6.62
CA GLY A 112 7.78 -10.74 -5.18
C GLY A 112 7.21 -11.90 -4.38
N ILE A 113 6.22 -12.63 -4.90
CA ILE A 113 5.66 -13.82 -4.24
C ILE A 113 6.72 -14.89 -3.90
N CYS A 114 7.82 -14.94 -4.65
CA CYS A 114 8.95 -15.84 -4.38
C CYS A 114 9.69 -15.49 -3.07
N LEU A 115 9.61 -14.24 -2.61
CA LEU A 115 10.31 -13.72 -1.44
C LEU A 115 9.55 -14.00 -0.12
N PHE A 116 8.26 -14.32 -0.19
CA PHE A 116 7.37 -14.40 0.96
C PHE A 116 7.00 -15.84 1.32
N ASN A 117 6.76 -16.12 2.60
CA ASN A 117 6.19 -17.38 3.05
C ASN A 117 4.70 -17.26 3.45
N LYS A 118 4.23 -16.05 3.76
CA LYS A 118 2.86 -15.78 4.16
C LYS A 118 2.49 -14.31 3.88
N LEU A 119 1.23 -14.11 3.53
CA LEU A 119 0.56 -12.82 3.38
C LEU A 119 -0.65 -12.81 4.32
N ALA A 120 -0.85 -11.74 5.09
CA ALA A 120 -1.94 -11.66 6.06
C ALA A 120 -2.57 -10.27 6.10
N GLY A 121 -3.87 -10.20 5.84
CA GLY A 121 -4.65 -8.97 5.90
C GLY A 121 -6.11 -9.26 5.58
N LYS A 122 -6.97 -8.28 5.83
CA LYS A 122 -8.42 -8.38 5.55
C LYS A 122 -8.69 -8.45 4.04
N ASP A 123 -7.96 -7.66 3.27
CA ASP A 123 -8.16 -7.47 1.83
C ASP A 123 -6.81 -7.52 1.08
N PRO A 124 -6.63 -8.40 0.08
CA PRO A 124 -5.42 -8.38 -0.75
C PRO A 124 -5.19 -7.05 -1.47
N ASN A 125 -6.24 -6.29 -1.79
CA ASN A 125 -6.13 -5.00 -2.44
C ASN A 125 -5.54 -3.92 -1.51
N THR A 126 -5.62 -4.11 -0.18
CA THR A 126 -4.90 -3.25 0.78
C THR A 126 -3.40 -3.28 0.54
N LEU A 127 -2.83 -4.43 0.18
CA LEU A 127 -1.40 -4.54 -0.16
C LEU A 127 -1.08 -3.86 -1.49
N VAL A 128 -1.96 -3.99 -2.48
CA VAL A 128 -1.85 -3.32 -3.80
C VAL A 128 -1.90 -1.79 -3.64
N GLY A 129 -2.65 -1.29 -2.65
CA GLY A 129 -2.68 0.13 -2.27
C GLY A 129 -4.08 0.74 -2.15
N LEU A 130 -5.15 -0.05 -2.21
CA LEU A 130 -6.52 0.42 -2.04
C LEU A 130 -7.38 -0.62 -1.30
N PRO A 131 -7.79 -0.37 -0.03
CA PRO A 131 -8.64 -1.28 0.74
C PRO A 131 -10.06 -1.26 0.17
N LEU A 132 -10.35 -2.18 -0.75
CA LEU A 132 -11.62 -2.22 -1.48
C LEU A 132 -12.79 -2.66 -0.60
N ILE A 133 -12.57 -3.57 0.35
CA ILE A 133 -13.64 -3.96 1.29
C ILE A 133 -14.10 -2.74 2.10
N ASP A 134 -13.17 -1.98 2.68
CA ASP A 134 -13.52 -0.78 3.44
C ASP A 134 -14.06 0.34 2.55
N LEU A 135 -13.59 0.44 1.31
CA LEU A 135 -14.10 1.41 0.33
C LEU A 135 -15.58 1.16 0.02
N ILE A 136 -15.98 -0.09 -0.20
CA ILE A 136 -17.38 -0.43 -0.47
C ILE A 136 -18.26 -0.03 0.71
N ASP A 137 -17.84 -0.34 1.95
CA ASP A 137 -18.57 0.07 3.16
C ASP A 137 -18.68 1.60 3.28
N MET A 138 -17.62 2.34 2.93
CA MET A 138 -17.62 3.81 2.93
C MET A 138 -18.51 4.41 1.85
N LEU A 139 -18.51 3.85 0.64
CA LEU A 139 -19.39 4.28 -0.45
C LEU A 139 -20.86 4.06 -0.08
N GLN A 140 -21.19 2.91 0.51
CA GLN A 140 -22.56 2.62 0.94
C GLN A 140 -23.06 3.62 1.99
N LYS A 141 -22.21 4.02 2.95
CA LYS A 141 -22.54 5.07 3.94
C LYS A 141 -22.81 6.43 3.30
N GLN A 142 -22.21 6.70 2.14
CA GLN A 142 -22.45 7.90 1.33
C GLN A 142 -23.66 7.77 0.41
N GLY A 143 -24.43 6.68 0.51
CA GLY A 143 -25.60 6.42 -0.32
C GLY A 143 -25.26 5.93 -1.74
N PHE A 144 -24.01 5.52 -1.97
CA PHE A 144 -23.58 4.93 -3.24
C PHE A 144 -23.51 3.40 -3.10
N GLU A 145 -24.46 2.71 -3.72
CA GLU A 145 -24.46 1.25 -3.79
C GLU A 145 -23.66 0.79 -5.01
N VAL A 146 -22.68 -0.09 -4.78
CA VAL A 146 -21.80 -0.63 -5.85
C VAL A 146 -22.51 -1.74 -6.63
N LEU A 147 -23.49 -2.40 -6.02
CA LEU A 147 -24.26 -3.51 -6.59
C LEU A 147 -25.67 -3.08 -6.97
#